data_AF-A0A4Q2T666-F1
#
_entry.id   AF-A0A4Q2T666-F1
#
_cell.length_a   1.000
_cell.length_b   1.000
_cell.length_c   1.000
_cell.angle_alpha   90.00
_cell.angle_beta   90.00
_cell.angle_gamma   90.00
#
_symmetry.space_group_name_H-M   'P 1'
#
loop_
_entity.id
_entity.type
_entity.pdbx_description
1 polymer ?
#
loop_
_entity_poly.entity_id
_entity_poly.type
_entity_poly.pdbx_seq_one_letter_code
_entity_poly.pdbx_strand_id
1 'polypeptide(L)'
;MRLIRRGGRTRGSSRSGSLRRGSQRPDARSAKRRTRTPLVAYLSSVHDVRRRSQVPVHESPLARLERHARGRALDVAVVEQRMVDGRTEWPSLTWNELYRRVIDGAAGMIEAGVNPGQVVVIRVPTGIRQLELELATRVAGAVPLLLPDHMHPVEVGRLLDEIQVRLVIVDHESRLPLLRRAALGEAQLFECDDHSWERLRGMGLERRKRQPDLLSYVDSVRADAPSGAVLGLTREKAQAWLFRPECSGTLSDLRADDVVLLAGEATDRFTAVVRDAHLTAGCTLAWVETPDQLEAALAHVRPTHVLLDHTTAKVLEELLEAGLVHGAPWHETPRDVLEATSARVADARLTSRTRKLAADVTALEPWWGGRVRLLALDTRVNRTISGLANALGFRIGRIAHHPAVRLELAREHSVVTVPEASTIAVSTVTLPRRGGVGADLDSAFSLAGS
;
A
#
# COMPACT_ATOMS: atom_id res chain seq x y z
N MET A 1 -18.37 18.52 -45.88
CA MET A 1 -18.34 18.42 -47.35
C MET A 1 -16.89 18.34 -47.84
N ARG A 2 -16.36 17.13 -48.04
CA ARG A 2 -15.37 16.71 -49.05
C ARG A 2 -14.78 15.36 -48.64
N LEU A 3 -15.23 14.32 -49.35
CA LEU A 3 -14.63 12.99 -49.42
C LEU A 3 -13.26 13.09 -50.11
N ILE A 4 -12.29 12.30 -49.65
CA ILE A 4 -11.28 11.71 -50.56
C ILE A 4 -11.10 10.24 -50.20
N ARG A 5 -11.31 9.41 -51.21
CA ARG A 5 -11.17 7.95 -51.30
C ARG A 5 -10.19 7.69 -52.45
N ARG A 6 -9.29 6.70 -52.30
CA ARG A 6 -8.46 5.96 -53.31
C ARG A 6 -7.08 5.69 -52.68
N GLY A 7 -6.38 4.57 -52.87
CA GLY A 7 -6.48 3.33 -53.65
C GLY A 7 -5.21 2.54 -53.30
N GLY A 8 -5.22 1.23 -53.06
CA GLY A 8 -5.12 0.20 -54.08
C GLY A 8 -3.73 0.15 -54.75
N ARG A 9 -2.85 -0.79 -54.34
CA ARG A 9 -1.87 -1.43 -55.25
C ARG A 9 -1.27 -2.72 -54.69
N THR A 10 -0.97 -3.60 -55.64
CA THR A 10 -0.73 -5.05 -55.59
C THR A 10 0.75 -5.42 -55.75
N ARG A 11 1.10 -6.62 -55.25
CA ARG A 11 2.08 -7.63 -55.73
C ARG A 11 3.52 -7.18 -56.09
N GLY A 12 4.48 -7.87 -55.47
CA GLY A 12 5.84 -8.08 -55.99
C GLY A 12 6.39 -9.42 -55.48
N SER A 13 6.64 -10.34 -56.41
CA SER A 13 7.23 -11.68 -56.23
C SER A 13 8.65 -11.67 -56.79
N SER A 14 9.42 -12.75 -56.52
CA SER A 14 10.74 -13.14 -57.05
C SER A 14 11.95 -12.65 -56.23
N ARG A 15 13.04 -13.41 -56.02
CA ARG A 15 13.57 -14.62 -56.68
C ARG A 15 14.74 -15.22 -55.85
N SER A 16 14.96 -16.54 -55.96
CA SER A 16 16.22 -17.33 -56.02
C SER A 16 17.55 -16.76 -55.48
N GLY A 17 18.50 -17.49 -54.85
CA GLY A 17 18.78 -18.93 -54.76
C GLY A 17 20.26 -19.17 -54.37
N SER A 18 20.72 -20.43 -54.43
CA SER A 18 22.12 -20.97 -54.34
C SER A 18 22.65 -21.32 -52.93
N LEU A 19 22.72 -22.59 -52.50
CA LEU A 19 23.65 -23.70 -52.84
C LEU A 19 25.13 -23.49 -52.44
N ARG A 20 25.62 -24.23 -51.41
CA ARG A 20 26.64 -25.32 -51.52
C ARG A 20 27.24 -25.76 -50.16
N ARG A 21 27.31 -27.09 -49.99
CA ARG A 21 28.38 -28.00 -49.47
C ARG A 21 29.44 -27.39 -48.52
N GLY A 22 29.89 -27.99 -47.42
CA GLY A 22 30.05 -29.41 -47.05
C GLY A 22 31.43 -29.58 -46.37
N SER A 23 31.66 -30.71 -45.68
CA SER A 23 32.90 -31.14 -44.97
C SER A 23 33.11 -30.53 -43.58
N GLN A 24 33.71 -31.18 -42.57
CA GLN A 24 34.11 -32.55 -42.26
C GLN A 24 34.53 -32.50 -40.77
N ARG A 25 34.27 -33.57 -40.00
CA ARG A 25 34.87 -33.77 -38.66
C ARG A 25 36.38 -34.02 -38.78
N PRO A 26 37.16 -33.80 -37.71
CA PRO A 26 37.56 -34.98 -36.92
C PRO A 26 37.54 -34.79 -35.40
N ASP A 27 37.46 -35.94 -34.72
CA ASP A 27 37.56 -36.17 -33.28
C ASP A 27 38.94 -35.82 -32.70
N ALA A 28 38.99 -35.32 -31.46
CA ALA A 28 40.06 -35.65 -30.51
C ALA A 28 39.69 -35.30 -29.05
N ARG A 29 39.31 -36.36 -28.33
CA ARG A 29 39.60 -36.68 -26.91
C ARG A 29 40.31 -35.60 -26.06
N SER A 30 39.61 -35.10 -25.04
CA SER A 30 40.25 -34.72 -23.77
C SER A 30 39.30 -35.00 -22.59
N ALA A 31 39.54 -36.11 -21.92
CA ALA A 31 38.83 -36.54 -20.72
C ALA A 31 39.34 -35.73 -19.52
N LYS A 32 38.67 -34.61 -19.19
CA LYS A 32 38.77 -33.99 -17.86
C LYS A 32 37.69 -34.58 -16.95
N ARG A 33 38.15 -35.43 -16.04
CA ARG A 33 37.43 -36.08 -14.96
C ARG A 33 36.83 -35.01 -14.02
N ARG A 34 35.63 -34.52 -14.35
CA ARG A 34 34.80 -33.70 -13.44
C ARG A 34 34.16 -34.65 -12.44
N THR A 35 34.57 -34.53 -11.18
CA THR A 35 33.87 -35.07 -10.03
C THR A 35 32.44 -34.53 -10.03
N ARG A 36 31.48 -35.40 -10.34
CA ARG A 36 30.05 -35.16 -10.21
C ARG A 36 29.72 -35.10 -8.71
N THR A 37 29.63 -33.90 -8.16
CA THR A 37 28.91 -33.67 -6.91
C THR A 37 27.43 -34.03 -7.15
N PRO A 38 26.80 -34.85 -6.29
CA PRO A 38 25.42 -35.30 -6.54
C PRO A 38 24.45 -34.13 -6.47
N LEU A 39 23.74 -33.90 -7.58
CA LEU A 39 22.67 -32.91 -7.80
C LEU A 39 21.44 -33.08 -6.89
N VAL A 40 21.50 -33.99 -5.90
CA VAL A 40 20.43 -34.31 -4.95
C VAL A 40 20.47 -33.40 -3.71
N ALA A 41 21.62 -32.77 -3.41
CA ALA A 41 21.73 -31.85 -2.27
C ALA A 41 21.17 -30.44 -2.54
N TYR A 42 21.07 -30.00 -3.81
CA TYR A 42 20.62 -28.64 -4.15
C TYR A 42 19.09 -28.50 -4.23
N LEU A 43 18.37 -29.57 -4.60
CA LEU A 43 16.90 -29.56 -4.63
C LEU A 43 16.27 -29.74 -3.24
N SER A 44 17.01 -30.35 -2.30
CA SER A 44 16.57 -30.49 -0.91
C SER A 44 16.61 -29.14 -0.16
N SER A 45 17.55 -28.25 -0.53
CA SER A 45 17.65 -26.89 0.02
C SER A 45 16.50 -25.96 -0.43
N VAL A 46 15.94 -26.17 -1.62
CA VAL A 46 14.82 -25.35 -2.14
C VAL A 46 13.47 -25.80 -1.56
N HIS A 47 13.37 -27.04 -1.06
CA HIS A 47 12.15 -27.54 -0.41
C HIS A 47 12.11 -27.30 1.10
N ASP A 48 13.26 -27.19 1.78
CA ASP A 48 13.29 -26.88 3.22
C ASP A 48 12.98 -25.41 3.53
N VAL A 49 13.23 -24.49 2.59
CA VAL A 49 12.80 -23.08 2.74
C VAL A 49 11.26 -22.94 2.65
N ARG A 50 10.57 -23.87 1.99
CA ARG A 50 9.10 -23.86 1.87
C ARG A 50 8.35 -24.30 3.12
N ARG A 51 9.02 -24.93 4.11
CA ARG A 51 8.39 -25.36 5.38
C ARG A 51 8.54 -24.36 6.51
N ARG A 52 9.24 -23.23 6.31
CA ARG A 52 9.34 -22.18 7.31
C ARG A 52 8.08 -21.31 7.26
N SER A 53 7.15 -21.62 8.18
CA SER A 53 6.07 -20.75 8.65
C SER A 53 5.22 -20.12 7.55
N GLN A 54 4.36 -20.92 6.93
CA GLN A 54 3.14 -20.34 6.35
C GLN A 54 2.35 -19.74 7.50
N VAL A 55 2.49 -18.42 7.71
CA VAL A 55 1.51 -17.65 8.49
C VAL A 55 0.16 -17.98 7.87
N PRO A 56 -0.83 -18.44 8.67
CA PRO A 56 -2.15 -18.73 8.12
C PRO A 56 -2.64 -17.48 7.41
N VAL A 57 -2.87 -17.59 6.10
CA VAL A 57 -3.33 -16.51 5.20
C VAL A 57 -4.74 -16.02 5.59
N HIS A 58 -5.26 -16.47 6.73
CA HIS A 58 -6.62 -16.26 7.23
C HIS A 58 -6.65 -15.58 8.60
N GLU A 59 -5.51 -15.19 9.19
CA GLU A 59 -5.54 -14.43 10.45
C GLU A 59 -6.18 -13.05 10.24
N SER A 60 -7.20 -12.75 11.05
CA SER A 60 -7.86 -11.45 11.03
C SER A 60 -6.90 -10.32 11.38
N PRO A 61 -7.19 -9.07 10.94
CA PRO A 61 -6.39 -7.91 11.36
C PRO A 61 -6.27 -7.79 12.88
N LEU A 62 -7.32 -8.13 13.63
CA LEU A 62 -7.32 -8.14 15.09
C LEU A 62 -6.28 -9.13 15.65
N ALA A 63 -6.32 -10.39 15.20
CA ALA A 63 -5.40 -11.42 15.64
C ALA A 63 -3.93 -11.07 15.32
N ARG A 64 -3.68 -10.52 14.13
CA ARG A 64 -2.34 -10.05 13.71
C ARG A 64 -1.82 -8.92 14.60
N LEU A 65 -2.66 -7.91 14.86
CA LEU A 65 -2.30 -6.79 15.74
C LEU A 65 -2.03 -7.27 17.18
N GLU A 66 -2.90 -8.13 17.72
CA GLU A 66 -2.76 -8.67 19.07
C GLU A 66 -1.47 -9.48 19.23
N ARG A 67 -1.13 -10.31 18.23
CA ARG A 67 0.11 -11.09 18.19
C ARG A 67 1.34 -10.18 18.27
N HIS A 68 1.39 -9.11 17.47
CA HIS A 68 2.51 -8.17 17.49
C HIS A 68 2.55 -7.33 18.78
N ALA A 69 1.39 -6.87 19.28
CA ALA A 69 1.32 -6.13 20.54
C ALA A 69 1.80 -6.95 21.73
N ARG A 70 1.57 -8.28 21.75
CA ARG A 70 2.06 -9.19 22.79
C ARG A 70 3.55 -9.50 22.67
N GLY A 71 4.01 -9.83 21.46
CA GLY A 71 5.39 -10.27 21.24
C GLY A 71 6.40 -9.13 21.11
N ARG A 72 5.94 -7.93 20.72
CA ARG A 72 6.79 -6.83 20.24
C ARG A 72 6.21 -5.46 20.65
N ALA A 73 5.65 -5.40 21.85
CA ALA A 73 4.91 -4.25 22.36
C ALA A 73 5.60 -2.90 22.16
N LEU A 74 6.92 -2.85 22.33
CA LEU A 74 7.74 -1.62 22.31
C LEU A 74 8.42 -1.36 20.97
N ASP A 75 8.36 -2.31 20.02
CA ASP A 75 8.93 -2.11 18.71
C ASP A 75 8.08 -1.12 17.91
N VAL A 76 8.73 -0.26 17.13
CA VAL A 76 8.06 0.69 16.25
C VAL A 76 7.31 -0.05 15.15
N ALA A 77 5.99 0.13 15.11
CA ALA A 77 5.11 -0.39 14.08
C ALA A 77 5.10 0.52 12.87
N VAL A 78 4.85 1.82 13.08
CA VAL A 78 4.69 2.80 12.00
C VAL A 78 5.38 4.11 12.34
N VAL A 79 5.96 4.75 11.32
CA VAL A 79 6.52 6.10 11.34
C VAL A 79 5.96 6.85 10.13
N GLU A 80 5.60 8.12 10.31
CA GLU A 80 5.24 9.02 9.21
C GLU A 80 6.17 10.21 9.16
N GLN A 81 6.30 10.81 7.97
CA GLN A 81 6.90 12.13 7.83
C GLN A 81 5.82 13.19 7.91
N ARG A 82 5.94 14.14 8.85
CA ARG A 82 4.99 15.25 8.99
C ARG A 82 5.72 16.59 8.93
N MET A 83 5.12 17.57 8.24
CA MET A 83 5.61 18.95 8.28
C MET A 83 4.83 19.72 9.34
N VAL A 84 5.52 20.25 10.36
CA VAL A 84 4.94 21.05 11.45
C VAL A 84 5.76 22.34 11.56
N ASP A 85 5.12 23.49 11.37
CA ASP A 85 5.76 24.82 11.45
C ASP A 85 7.05 24.94 10.61
N GLY A 86 7.05 24.34 9.40
CA GLY A 86 8.19 24.34 8.48
C GLY A 86 9.33 23.39 8.88
N ARG A 87 9.14 22.56 9.89
CA ARG A 87 10.08 21.52 10.33
C ARG A 87 9.54 20.13 10.00
N THR A 88 10.41 19.25 9.57
CA THR A 88 10.09 17.84 9.38
C THR A 88 10.16 17.11 10.72
N GLU A 89 9.04 16.52 11.12
CA GLU A 89 8.90 15.64 12.27
C GLU A 89 8.65 14.20 11.83
N TRP A 90 9.02 13.26 12.71
CA TRP A 90 8.92 11.81 12.47
C TRP A 90 8.15 11.13 13.61
N PRO A 91 6.86 11.45 13.80
CA PRO A 91 6.06 10.77 14.81
C PRO A 91 5.97 9.28 14.49
N SER A 92 5.88 8.48 15.54
CA SER A 92 5.86 7.03 15.44
C SER A 92 4.88 6.42 16.43
N LEU A 93 4.44 5.19 16.14
CA LEU A 93 3.70 4.35 17.07
C LEU A 93 4.38 3.01 17.22
N THR A 94 4.45 2.54 18.45
CA THR A 94 4.78 1.15 18.78
C THR A 94 3.63 0.21 18.43
N TRP A 95 3.90 -1.09 18.34
CA TRP A 95 2.84 -2.09 18.11
C TRP A 95 1.75 -2.08 19.20
N ASN A 96 2.12 -1.87 20.47
CA ASN A 96 1.13 -1.78 21.54
C ASN A 96 0.28 -0.50 21.46
N GLU A 97 0.87 0.64 21.08
CA GLU A 97 0.11 1.87 20.87
C GLU A 97 -0.84 1.72 19.67
N LEU A 98 -0.36 1.23 18.53
CA LEU A 98 -1.18 1.01 17.35
C LEU A 98 -2.34 0.05 17.67
N TYR A 99 -2.06 -1.08 18.33
CA TYR A 99 -3.10 -2.04 18.74
C TYR A 99 -4.16 -1.40 19.62
N ARG A 100 -3.77 -0.69 20.70
CA ARG A 100 -4.73 -0.02 21.61
C ARG A 100 -5.58 1.01 20.88
N ARG A 101 -4.95 1.85 20.06
CA ARG A 101 -5.65 2.89 19.30
C ARG A 101 -6.64 2.29 18.30
N VAL A 102 -6.26 1.21 17.63
CA VAL A 102 -7.12 0.50 16.67
C VAL A 102 -8.30 -0.18 17.36
N ILE A 103 -8.11 -0.92 18.46
CA ILE A 103 -9.21 -1.61 19.14
C ILE A 103 -10.18 -0.65 19.83
N ASP A 104 -9.68 0.47 20.37
CA ASP A 104 -10.52 1.54 20.91
C ASP A 104 -11.27 2.26 19.79
N GLY A 105 -10.60 2.56 18.67
CA GLY A 105 -11.23 3.14 17.49
C GLY A 105 -12.34 2.25 16.93
N ALA A 106 -12.08 0.94 16.79
CA ALA A 106 -13.04 -0.03 16.28
C ALA A 106 -14.28 -0.15 17.17
N ALA A 107 -14.09 -0.27 18.48
CA ALA A 107 -15.21 -0.29 19.43
C ALA A 107 -15.97 1.04 19.45
N GLY A 108 -15.27 2.16 19.26
CA GLY A 108 -15.89 3.49 19.14
C GLY A 108 -16.77 3.62 17.89
N MET A 109 -16.29 3.11 16.75
CA MET A 109 -17.08 3.04 15.51
C MET A 109 -18.34 2.18 15.71
N ILE A 110 -18.22 1.03 16.38
CA ILE A 110 -19.38 0.17 16.71
C ILE A 110 -20.37 0.92 17.61
N GLU A 111 -19.88 1.61 18.64
CA GLU A 111 -20.73 2.42 19.52
C GLU A 111 -21.41 3.59 18.77
N ALA A 112 -20.76 4.15 17.73
CA ALA A 112 -21.35 5.12 16.82
C ALA A 112 -22.36 4.51 15.83
N GLY A 113 -22.55 3.19 15.87
CA GLY A 113 -23.53 2.45 15.06
C GLY A 113 -22.99 1.96 13.72
N VAL A 114 -21.67 1.79 13.59
CA VAL A 114 -21.06 1.03 12.48
C VAL A 114 -21.19 -0.47 12.77
N ASN A 115 -21.86 -1.18 11.86
CA ASN A 115 -22.02 -2.63 11.92
C ASN A 115 -21.06 -3.34 10.95
N PRO A 116 -20.63 -4.57 11.27
CA PRO A 116 -19.88 -5.40 10.35
C PRO A 116 -20.56 -5.53 8.98
N GLY A 117 -19.77 -5.43 7.91
CA GLY A 117 -20.23 -5.44 6.52
C GLY A 117 -20.63 -4.06 5.95
N GLN A 118 -20.84 -3.05 6.80
CA GLN A 118 -21.10 -1.68 6.33
C GLN A 118 -19.83 -1.01 5.82
N VAL A 119 -20.00 0.01 4.97
CA VAL A 119 -18.88 0.78 4.41
C VAL A 119 -18.61 2.04 5.22
N VAL A 120 -17.33 2.29 5.49
CA VAL A 120 -16.83 3.54 6.07
C VAL A 120 -15.97 4.23 5.03
N VAL A 121 -16.41 5.40 4.57
CA VAL A 121 -15.62 6.25 3.68
C VAL A 121 -14.57 6.97 4.51
N ILE A 122 -13.29 6.81 4.17
CA ILE A 122 -12.18 7.47 4.87
C ILE A 122 -11.50 8.42 3.90
N ARG A 123 -11.47 9.70 4.26
CA ARG A 123 -10.81 10.76 3.50
C ARG A 123 -10.00 11.64 4.43
N VAL A 124 -8.84 11.12 4.79
CA VAL A 124 -7.82 11.85 5.55
C VAL A 124 -6.50 11.73 4.79
N PRO A 125 -5.50 12.59 5.04
CA PRO A 125 -4.19 12.50 4.43
C PRO A 125 -3.53 11.14 4.69
N THR A 126 -2.69 10.71 3.76
CA THR A 126 -1.88 9.51 3.93
C THR A 126 -0.99 9.64 5.17
N GLY A 127 -1.02 8.63 6.05
CA GLY A 127 -0.21 8.63 7.29
C GLY A 127 -0.73 7.66 8.34
N ILE A 128 -0.23 7.85 9.58
CA ILE A 128 -0.59 7.09 10.77
C ILE A 128 -2.09 7.17 11.03
N ARG A 129 -2.68 8.37 10.98
CA ARG A 129 -4.13 8.55 11.23
C ARG A 129 -4.97 7.72 10.27
N GLN A 130 -4.60 7.73 8.99
CA GLN A 130 -5.31 6.94 7.99
C GLN A 130 -5.15 5.44 8.21
N LEU A 131 -3.93 4.98 8.54
CA LEU A 131 -3.67 3.57 8.85
C LEU A 131 -4.50 3.12 10.06
N GLU A 132 -4.56 3.94 11.12
CA GLU A 132 -5.39 3.68 12.31
C GLU A 132 -6.87 3.55 11.94
N LEU A 133 -7.41 4.47 11.13
CA LEU A 133 -8.81 4.45 10.71
C LEU A 133 -9.12 3.25 9.81
N GLU A 134 -8.23 2.92 8.87
CA GLU A 134 -8.37 1.74 8.01
C GLU A 134 -8.41 0.46 8.85
N LEU A 135 -7.47 0.30 9.77
CA LEU A 135 -7.38 -0.87 10.65
C LEU A 135 -8.56 -0.94 11.63
N ALA A 136 -8.95 0.19 12.23
CA ALA A 136 -10.11 0.27 13.14
C ALA A 136 -11.40 -0.13 12.41
N THR A 137 -11.58 0.33 11.18
CA THR A 137 -12.73 -0.04 10.35
C THR A 137 -12.75 -1.55 10.09
N ARG A 138 -11.60 -2.14 9.71
CA ARG A 138 -11.49 -3.58 9.45
C ARG A 138 -11.71 -4.41 10.72
N VAL A 139 -11.19 -3.97 11.86
CA VAL A 139 -11.40 -4.62 13.18
C VAL A 139 -12.84 -4.48 13.66
N ALA A 140 -13.56 -3.42 13.28
CA ALA A 140 -15.00 -3.30 13.49
C ALA A 140 -15.82 -4.21 12.56
N GLY A 141 -15.17 -5.01 11.70
CA GLY A 141 -15.80 -5.88 10.71
C GLY A 141 -16.41 -5.12 9.52
N ALA A 142 -16.23 -3.79 9.47
CA ALA A 142 -16.67 -2.92 8.40
C ALA A 142 -15.63 -2.89 7.27
N VAL A 143 -16.01 -2.28 6.14
CA VAL A 143 -15.18 -2.20 4.93
C VAL A 143 -14.70 -0.76 4.74
N PRO A 144 -13.39 -0.48 4.83
CA PRO A 144 -12.87 0.85 4.53
C PRO A 144 -12.94 1.10 3.02
N LEU A 145 -13.48 2.27 2.65
CA LEU A 145 -13.45 2.82 1.30
C LEU A 145 -12.58 4.07 1.29
N LEU A 146 -11.41 3.96 0.66
CA LEU A 146 -10.47 5.07 0.49
C LEU A 146 -10.75 5.75 -0.85
N LEU A 147 -10.96 7.08 -0.82
CA LEU A 147 -11.26 7.86 -2.03
C LEU A 147 -10.08 8.77 -2.41
N PRO A 148 -9.53 8.66 -3.63
CA PRO A 148 -8.51 9.58 -4.12
C PRO A 148 -9.04 11.01 -4.21
N ASP A 149 -8.20 11.99 -3.87
CA ASP A 149 -8.59 13.40 -3.91
C ASP A 149 -8.84 13.92 -5.33
N HIS A 150 -8.24 13.28 -6.32
CA HIS A 150 -8.32 13.67 -7.73
C HIS A 150 -9.50 13.02 -8.49
N MET A 151 -10.41 12.33 -7.81
CA MET A 151 -11.55 11.70 -8.46
C MET A 151 -12.61 12.73 -8.88
N HIS A 152 -13.36 12.43 -9.95
CA HIS A 152 -14.44 13.31 -10.37
C HIS A 152 -15.69 13.12 -9.46
N PRO A 153 -16.33 14.19 -8.95
CA PRO A 153 -17.47 14.06 -8.02
C PRO A 153 -18.65 13.23 -8.54
N VAL A 154 -18.90 13.26 -9.85
CA VAL A 154 -19.98 12.44 -10.46
C VAL A 154 -19.66 10.94 -10.39
N GLU A 155 -18.39 10.56 -10.52
CA GLU A 155 -17.98 9.16 -10.42
C GLU A 155 -18.05 8.68 -8.98
N VAL A 156 -17.66 9.53 -8.02
CA VAL A 156 -17.84 9.28 -6.59
C VAL A 156 -19.31 9.14 -6.23
N GLY A 157 -20.18 10.02 -6.74
CA GLY A 157 -21.62 9.92 -6.55
C GLY A 157 -22.15 8.55 -6.98
N ARG A 158 -21.91 8.17 -8.24
CA ARG A 158 -22.34 6.88 -8.78
C ARG A 158 -21.82 5.69 -7.96
N LEU A 159 -20.57 5.74 -7.52
CA LEU A 159 -19.98 4.68 -6.71
C LEU A 159 -20.69 4.55 -5.36
N LEU A 160 -20.87 5.67 -4.66
CA LEU A 160 -21.43 5.68 -3.31
C LEU A 160 -22.94 5.40 -3.33
N ASP A 161 -23.65 5.69 -4.43
CA ASP A 161 -25.07 5.36 -4.60
C ASP A 161 -25.32 3.84 -4.68
N GLU A 162 -24.31 3.04 -5.04
CA GLU A 162 -24.40 1.58 -5.10
C GLU A 162 -24.02 0.89 -3.78
N ILE A 163 -23.61 1.66 -2.77
CA ILE A 163 -22.99 1.16 -1.54
C ILE A 163 -23.70 1.72 -0.30
N GLN A 164 -23.98 0.86 0.68
CA GLN A 164 -24.50 1.32 1.97
C GLN A 164 -23.37 1.92 2.83
N VAL A 165 -23.11 3.21 2.62
CA VAL A 165 -22.19 4.00 3.45
C VAL A 165 -22.85 4.31 4.79
N ARG A 166 -22.21 3.91 5.89
CA ARG A 166 -22.69 4.22 7.24
C ARG A 166 -22.01 5.44 7.85
N LEU A 167 -20.73 5.60 7.58
CA LEU A 167 -19.90 6.62 8.18
C LEU A 167 -18.98 7.21 7.13
N VAL A 168 -18.88 8.53 7.12
CA VAL A 168 -17.94 9.30 6.31
C VAL A 168 -17.00 10.00 7.27
N ILE A 169 -15.71 9.77 7.10
CA ILE A 169 -14.65 10.35 7.92
C ILE A 169 -13.84 11.31 7.06
N VAL A 170 -13.76 12.57 7.48
CA VAL A 170 -12.95 13.61 6.83
C VAL A 170 -12.10 14.32 7.87
N ASP A 171 -10.87 14.70 7.57
CA ASP A 171 -10.04 15.53 8.48
C ASP A 171 -10.35 17.03 8.37
N HIS A 172 -10.89 17.47 7.23
CA HIS A 172 -11.15 18.89 6.96
C HIS A 172 -12.34 19.07 6.00
N GLU A 173 -13.14 20.11 6.22
CA GLU A 173 -14.34 20.42 5.42
C GLU A 173 -14.07 20.57 3.92
N SER A 174 -12.86 21.02 3.55
CA SER A 174 -12.43 21.16 2.14
C SER A 174 -12.47 19.85 1.35
N ARG A 175 -12.57 18.70 2.03
CA ARG A 175 -12.75 17.39 1.38
C ARG A 175 -14.21 17.13 1.02
N LEU A 176 -15.19 17.69 1.73
CA LEU A 176 -16.63 17.44 1.48
C LEU A 176 -17.10 17.70 0.02
N PRO A 177 -16.57 18.66 -0.77
CA PRO A 177 -17.03 18.92 -2.12
C PRO A 177 -17.08 17.70 -3.05
N LEU A 178 -16.16 16.75 -2.90
CA LEU A 178 -16.14 15.52 -3.71
C LEU A 178 -17.34 14.61 -3.45
N LEU A 179 -17.92 14.68 -2.26
CA LEU A 179 -19.03 13.83 -1.79
C LEU A 179 -20.41 14.43 -2.10
N ARG A 180 -20.47 15.69 -2.56
CA ARG A 180 -21.74 16.44 -2.76
C ARG A 180 -22.72 15.79 -3.73
N ARG A 181 -22.27 14.86 -4.58
CA ARG A 181 -23.10 14.17 -5.58
C ARG A 181 -23.56 12.78 -5.13
N ALA A 182 -23.11 12.30 -3.97
CA ALA A 182 -23.48 11.00 -3.44
C ALA A 182 -24.73 11.07 -2.56
N ALA A 183 -25.61 10.07 -2.66
CA ALA A 183 -26.77 9.91 -1.81
C ALA A 183 -26.37 9.39 -0.42
N LEU A 184 -25.79 10.25 0.41
CA LEU A 184 -25.29 9.93 1.76
C LEU A 184 -26.32 10.18 2.87
N GLY A 185 -27.63 10.14 2.56
CA GLY A 185 -28.70 10.60 3.47
C GLY A 185 -28.74 9.89 4.84
N GLU A 186 -28.28 8.63 4.91
CA GLU A 186 -28.23 7.82 6.13
C GLU A 186 -26.83 7.73 6.74
N ALA A 187 -25.82 8.30 6.07
CA ALA A 187 -24.43 8.25 6.52
C ALA A 187 -24.17 9.33 7.57
N GLN A 188 -23.52 8.95 8.67
CA GLN A 188 -23.02 9.92 9.63
C GLN A 188 -21.74 10.56 9.08
N LEU A 189 -21.60 11.87 9.26
CA LEU A 189 -20.35 12.59 8.97
C LEU A 189 -19.56 12.79 10.27
N PHE A 190 -18.31 12.36 10.25
CA PHE A 190 -17.36 12.49 11.35
C PHE A 190 -16.16 13.30 10.86
N GLU A 191 -16.08 14.55 11.32
CA GLU A 191 -14.89 15.35 11.19
C GLU A 191 -13.84 14.83 12.18
N CYS A 192 -12.68 14.44 11.66
CA CYS A 192 -11.64 13.68 12.32
C CYS A 192 -10.40 14.55 12.52
N ASP A 193 -10.51 15.48 13.46
CA ASP A 193 -9.36 16.10 14.11
C ASP A 193 -8.81 15.22 15.25
N ASP A 194 -7.78 15.70 15.94
CA ASP A 194 -7.17 14.95 17.05
C ASP A 194 -8.12 14.78 18.25
N HIS A 195 -9.00 15.76 18.51
CA HIS A 195 -9.92 15.74 19.66
C HIS A 195 -11.11 14.80 19.46
N SER A 196 -11.76 14.88 18.29
CA SER A 196 -12.86 14.03 17.87
C SER A 196 -12.43 12.57 17.78
N TRP A 197 -11.24 12.30 17.22
CA TRP A 197 -10.69 10.95 17.19
C TRP A 197 -10.43 10.42 18.60
N GLU A 198 -9.83 11.22 19.49
CA GLU A 198 -9.65 10.82 20.90
C GLU A 198 -10.98 10.52 21.58
N ARG A 199 -12.00 11.33 21.32
CA ARG A 199 -13.35 11.11 21.86
C ARG A 199 -13.96 9.80 21.38
N LEU A 200 -13.84 9.49 20.08
CA LEU A 200 -14.33 8.22 19.53
C LEU A 200 -13.61 7.02 20.16
N ARG A 201 -12.28 7.11 20.34
CA ARG A 201 -11.51 6.09 21.07
C ARG A 201 -11.93 5.97 22.54
N GLY A 202 -12.20 7.09 23.21
CA GLY A 202 -12.74 7.11 24.56
C GLY A 202 -14.09 6.39 24.67
N MET A 203 -15.01 6.63 23.72
CA MET A 203 -16.28 5.89 23.64
C MET A 203 -16.05 4.38 23.45
N GLY A 204 -15.09 4.01 22.59
CA GLY A 204 -14.73 2.62 22.38
C GLY A 204 -14.14 1.94 23.61
N LEU A 205 -13.28 2.63 24.36
CA LEU A 205 -12.75 2.14 25.62
C LEU A 205 -13.88 1.86 26.62
N GLU A 206 -14.82 2.80 26.80
CA GLU A 206 -15.97 2.61 27.68
C GLU A 206 -16.91 1.49 27.18
N ARG A 207 -17.05 1.33 25.86
CA ARG A 207 -17.78 0.20 25.28
C ARG A 207 -17.10 -1.14 25.58
N ARG A 208 -15.78 -1.26 25.42
CA ARG A 208 -15.05 -2.50 25.75
C ARG A 208 -15.06 -2.81 27.25
N LYS A 209 -15.12 -1.82 28.13
CA LYS A 209 -15.34 -2.06 29.57
C LYS A 209 -16.70 -2.70 29.84
N ARG A 210 -17.76 -2.26 29.14
CA ARG A 210 -19.12 -2.82 29.25
C ARG A 210 -19.26 -4.19 28.59
N GLN A 211 -18.52 -4.43 27.50
CA GLN A 211 -18.55 -5.67 26.74
C GLN A 211 -17.11 -6.08 26.31
N PRO A 212 -16.36 -6.76 27.19
CA PRO A 212 -14.95 -7.10 26.96
C PRO A 212 -14.71 -8.02 25.76
N ASP A 213 -15.70 -8.83 25.39
CA ASP A 213 -15.65 -9.80 24.29
C ASP A 213 -16.14 -9.24 22.96
N LEU A 214 -16.52 -7.96 22.89
CA LEU A 214 -17.11 -7.32 21.71
C LEU A 214 -16.33 -7.58 20.42
N LEU A 215 -15.02 -7.31 20.43
CA LEU A 215 -14.21 -7.40 19.22
C LEU A 215 -13.92 -8.85 18.84
N SER A 216 -13.77 -9.75 19.81
CA SER A 216 -13.67 -11.19 19.56
C SER A 216 -14.96 -11.75 18.97
N TYR A 217 -16.12 -11.26 19.42
CA TYR A 217 -17.41 -11.58 18.82
C TYR A 217 -17.46 -11.12 17.35
N VAL A 218 -17.13 -9.85 17.07
CA VAL A 218 -17.08 -9.30 15.71
C VAL A 218 -16.15 -10.11 14.80
N ASP A 219 -14.98 -10.48 15.31
CA ASP A 219 -14.02 -11.29 14.58
C ASP A 219 -14.58 -12.67 14.26
N SER A 220 -15.24 -13.32 15.22
CA SER A 220 -15.83 -14.65 15.05
C SER A 220 -16.98 -14.67 14.03
N VAL A 221 -17.89 -13.69 14.05
CA VAL A 221 -19.00 -13.62 13.09
C VAL A 221 -18.55 -13.22 11.69
N ARG A 222 -17.31 -12.75 11.55
CA ARG A 222 -16.67 -12.42 10.28
C ARG A 222 -15.59 -13.42 9.88
N ALA A 223 -15.42 -14.52 10.61
CA ALA A 223 -14.38 -15.52 10.31
C ALA A 223 -14.52 -16.13 8.89
N ASP A 224 -15.76 -16.32 8.44
CA ASP A 224 -16.07 -16.83 7.09
C ASP A 224 -16.19 -15.71 6.04
N ALA A 225 -16.21 -14.45 6.49
CA ALA A 225 -16.18 -13.31 5.59
C ALA A 225 -14.72 -12.99 5.21
N PRO A 226 -14.46 -12.56 3.96
CA PRO A 226 -13.14 -12.07 3.60
C PRO A 226 -12.84 -10.77 4.38
N SER A 227 -12.24 -10.91 5.57
CA SER A 227 -11.94 -9.85 6.54
C SER A 227 -10.85 -8.86 6.09
N GLY A 228 -10.27 -9.09 4.91
CA GLY A 228 -9.19 -8.29 4.33
C GLY A 228 -9.61 -7.19 3.36
N ALA A 229 -10.89 -7.10 3.03
CA ALA A 229 -11.41 -6.20 2.02
C ALA A 229 -11.09 -4.72 2.29
N VAL A 230 -10.26 -4.12 1.45
CA VAL A 230 -10.17 -2.66 1.31
C VAL A 230 -10.77 -2.31 -0.06
N LEU A 231 -11.75 -1.42 -0.08
CA LEU A 231 -12.28 -0.89 -1.33
C LEU A 231 -11.37 0.25 -1.79
N GLY A 232 -10.66 -0.01 -2.90
CA GLY A 232 -9.86 0.99 -3.59
C GLY A 232 -10.32 1.13 -5.04
N LEU A 233 -10.12 2.32 -5.61
CA LEU A 233 -10.51 2.62 -6.98
C LEU A 233 -9.26 2.61 -7.86
N THR A 234 -9.27 1.78 -8.92
CA THR A 234 -8.15 1.78 -9.86
C THR A 234 -8.23 2.99 -10.77
N ARG A 235 -7.08 3.64 -10.99
CA ARG A 235 -6.91 4.77 -11.91
C ARG A 235 -7.37 4.52 -13.35
N GLU A 236 -7.37 3.26 -13.81
CA GLU A 236 -7.56 2.92 -15.23
C GLU A 236 -8.98 2.46 -15.59
N LYS A 237 -9.85 2.15 -14.61
CA LYS A 237 -11.24 1.71 -14.86
C LYS A 237 -12.15 2.21 -13.73
N ALA A 238 -13.26 2.83 -14.10
CA ALA A 238 -14.29 3.40 -13.22
C ALA A 238 -15.09 2.35 -12.42
N GLN A 239 -14.44 1.37 -11.81
CA GLN A 239 -15.06 0.36 -10.95
C GLN A 239 -14.25 0.29 -9.64
N ALA A 240 -14.95 0.27 -8.50
CA ALA A 240 -14.33 -0.07 -7.22
C ALA A 240 -13.89 -1.53 -7.23
N TRP A 241 -12.77 -1.81 -6.56
CA TRP A 241 -12.26 -3.16 -6.40
C TRP A 241 -12.06 -3.48 -4.94
N LEU A 242 -12.36 -4.74 -4.58
CA LEU A 242 -11.92 -5.33 -3.33
C LEU A 242 -10.47 -5.79 -3.49
N PHE A 243 -9.57 -5.29 -2.66
CA PHE A 243 -8.24 -5.86 -2.56
C PHE A 243 -8.22 -6.95 -1.49
N ARG A 244 -7.78 -8.15 -1.88
CA ARG A 244 -7.37 -9.21 -0.96
C ARG A 244 -5.84 -9.20 -0.90
N PRO A 245 -5.24 -8.69 0.18
CA PRO A 245 -3.80 -8.41 0.20
C PRO A 245 -2.90 -9.66 0.28
N GLU A 246 -3.52 -10.82 0.49
CA GLU A 246 -2.94 -12.13 0.79
C GLU A 246 -1.97 -12.72 -0.27
N CYS A 247 -1.67 -12.01 -1.36
CA CYS A 247 -1.25 -12.65 -2.61
C CYS A 247 0.03 -12.12 -3.28
N SER A 248 0.83 -11.25 -2.66
CA SER A 248 2.11 -10.87 -3.28
C SER A 248 3.24 -11.75 -2.76
N GLY A 249 3.61 -12.78 -3.53
CA GLY A 249 4.80 -13.59 -3.25
C GLY A 249 6.08 -12.76 -3.11
N THR A 250 6.13 -11.57 -3.72
CA THR A 250 7.24 -10.61 -3.62
C THR A 250 7.47 -10.06 -2.22
N LEU A 251 6.43 -10.05 -1.36
CA LEU A 251 6.52 -9.57 0.03
C LEU A 251 6.47 -10.71 1.05
N SER A 252 6.44 -11.96 0.58
CA SER A 252 6.36 -13.14 1.45
C SER A 252 7.61 -13.36 2.31
N ASP A 253 8.70 -12.67 2.00
CA ASP A 253 9.97 -12.74 2.73
C ASP A 253 10.20 -11.55 3.68
N LEU A 254 9.21 -10.66 3.84
CA LEU A 254 9.23 -9.65 4.88
C LEU A 254 9.28 -10.30 6.26
N ARG A 255 10.09 -9.70 7.13
CA ARG A 255 10.38 -10.16 8.48
C ARG A 255 10.10 -9.05 9.49
N ALA A 256 9.97 -9.47 10.73
CA ALA A 256 9.78 -8.63 11.89
C ALA A 256 10.83 -7.48 12.01
N ASP A 257 12.09 -7.76 11.69
CA ASP A 257 13.23 -6.84 11.81
C ASP A 257 13.42 -5.92 10.59
N ASP A 258 12.57 -6.06 9.57
CA ASP A 258 12.64 -5.20 8.40
C ASP A 258 12.08 -3.81 8.67
N VAL A 259 12.69 -2.83 8.01
CA VAL A 259 12.16 -1.47 7.87
C VAL A 259 11.73 -1.28 6.43
N VAL A 260 10.44 -1.03 6.25
CA VAL A 260 9.78 -0.84 4.96
C VAL A 260 9.51 0.65 4.76
N LEU A 261 10.09 1.25 3.73
CA LEU A 261 9.70 2.58 3.26
C LEU A 261 8.70 2.43 2.12
N LEU A 262 7.46 2.84 2.37
CA LEU A 262 6.38 2.90 1.39
C LEU A 262 6.21 4.34 0.93
N ALA A 263 6.23 4.56 -0.39
CA ALA A 263 5.93 5.84 -1.00
C ALA A 263 4.71 5.71 -1.94
N GLY A 264 3.69 6.53 -1.69
CA GLY A 264 2.51 6.61 -2.54
C GLY A 264 1.21 6.81 -1.78
N GLU A 265 0.16 7.07 -2.56
CA GLU A 265 -1.18 7.34 -2.03
C GLU A 265 -1.79 6.11 -1.34
N ALA A 266 -2.41 6.36 -0.20
CA ALA A 266 -3.40 5.52 0.47
C ALA A 266 -4.30 4.63 -0.39
N THR A 267 -4.82 5.23 -1.45
CA THR A 267 -5.89 4.71 -2.29
C THR A 267 -5.35 3.79 -3.37
N ASP A 268 -4.03 3.79 -3.57
CA ASP A 268 -3.37 2.91 -4.52
C ASP A 268 -3.39 1.46 -4.01
N ARG A 269 -3.69 0.54 -4.92
CA ARG A 269 -3.73 -0.90 -4.61
C ARG A 269 -2.40 -1.43 -4.11
N PHE A 270 -1.30 -0.90 -4.63
CA PHE A 270 0.05 -1.32 -4.28
C PHE A 270 0.29 -1.01 -2.82
N THR A 271 -0.05 0.22 -2.39
CA THR A 271 0.13 0.64 -1.00
C THR A 271 -0.75 -0.20 -0.06
N ALA A 272 -1.99 -0.54 -0.45
CA ALA A 272 -2.84 -1.44 0.34
C ALA A 272 -2.24 -2.85 0.54
N VAL A 273 -1.65 -3.44 -0.53
CA VAL A 273 -0.96 -4.74 -0.43
C VAL A 273 0.25 -4.64 0.49
N VAL A 274 1.02 -3.55 0.41
CA VAL A 274 2.18 -3.34 1.29
C VAL A 274 1.75 -3.18 2.75
N ARG A 275 0.70 -2.40 3.04
CA ARG A 275 0.19 -2.21 4.41
C ARG A 275 -0.24 -3.52 5.07
N ASP A 276 -0.89 -4.40 4.32
CA ASP A 276 -1.28 -5.71 4.86
C ASP A 276 -0.09 -6.68 5.00
N ALA A 277 0.88 -6.64 4.09
CA ALA A 277 2.12 -7.39 4.22
C ALA A 277 2.91 -6.93 5.46
N HIS A 278 2.95 -5.62 5.72
CA HIS A 278 3.48 -5.04 6.95
C HIS A 278 2.77 -5.60 8.20
N LEU A 279 1.43 -5.58 8.21
CA LEU A 279 0.66 -6.15 9.32
C LEU A 279 0.91 -7.65 9.51
N THR A 280 1.12 -8.40 8.42
CA THR A 280 1.40 -9.84 8.48
C THR A 280 2.78 -10.13 9.05
N ALA A 281 3.80 -9.43 8.55
CA ALA A 281 5.20 -9.63 8.93
C ALA A 281 5.55 -9.01 10.29
N GLY A 282 4.82 -7.97 10.71
CA GLY A 282 5.14 -7.18 11.89
C GLY A 282 6.33 -6.23 11.69
N CYS A 283 6.79 -5.99 10.46
CA CYS A 283 7.93 -5.11 10.19
C CYS A 283 7.64 -3.65 10.60
N THR A 284 8.64 -2.77 10.65
CA THR A 284 8.40 -1.32 10.78
C THR A 284 7.99 -0.74 9.41
N LEU A 285 6.92 0.05 9.37
CA LEU A 285 6.46 0.78 8.19
C LEU A 285 6.75 2.27 8.32
N ALA A 286 7.60 2.80 7.46
CA ALA A 286 7.72 4.23 7.21
C ALA A 286 6.88 4.58 5.98
N TRP A 287 5.96 5.54 6.10
CA TRP A 287 5.07 5.92 5.00
C TRP A 287 5.22 7.39 4.65
N VAL A 288 5.48 7.65 3.38
CA VAL A 288 5.44 8.98 2.77
C VAL A 288 4.42 8.99 1.62
N GLU A 289 3.72 10.11 1.46
CA GLU A 289 2.66 10.23 0.45
C GLU A 289 3.25 10.62 -0.90
N THR A 290 4.18 11.58 -0.90
CA THR A 290 4.62 12.24 -2.12
C THR A 290 6.09 11.94 -2.43
N PRO A 291 6.50 11.96 -3.72
CA PRO A 291 7.86 11.61 -4.10
C PRO A 291 8.95 12.54 -3.54
N ASP A 292 8.63 13.81 -3.29
CA ASP A 292 9.55 14.82 -2.73
C ASP A 292 9.93 14.53 -1.26
N GLN A 293 9.13 13.73 -0.55
CA GLN A 293 9.42 13.27 0.80
C GLN A 293 10.45 12.12 0.84
N LEU A 294 10.68 11.44 -0.29
CA LEU A 294 11.43 10.20 -0.35
C LEU A 294 12.87 10.32 0.16
N GLU A 295 13.59 11.39 -0.22
CA GLU A 295 15.00 11.58 0.16
C GLU A 295 15.16 11.75 1.67
N ALA A 296 14.36 12.62 2.29
CA ALA A 296 14.36 12.81 3.73
C ALA A 296 13.99 11.51 4.47
N ALA A 297 13.05 10.74 3.93
CA ALA A 297 12.68 9.44 4.49
C ALA A 297 13.80 8.41 4.40
N LEU A 298 14.43 8.25 3.24
CA LEU A 298 15.57 7.33 3.07
C LEU A 298 16.69 7.64 4.06
N ALA A 299 17.02 8.92 4.24
CA ALA A 299 18.03 9.36 5.18
C ALA A 299 17.64 9.07 6.64
N HIS A 300 16.37 9.30 7.01
CA HIS A 300 15.89 9.10 8.37
C HIS A 300 15.75 7.61 8.75
N VAL A 301 15.02 6.82 7.95
CA VAL A 301 14.60 5.47 8.34
C VAL A 301 15.58 4.38 7.92
N ARG A 302 16.49 4.67 6.98
CA ARG A 302 17.50 3.73 6.46
C ARG A 302 16.91 2.35 6.12
N PRO A 303 15.96 2.30 5.17
CA PRO A 303 15.10 1.15 5.01
C PRO A 303 15.85 -0.08 4.49
N THR A 304 15.26 -1.24 4.76
CA THR A 304 15.65 -2.51 4.15
C THR A 304 14.88 -2.78 2.86
N HIS A 305 13.64 -2.27 2.77
CA HIS A 305 12.79 -2.42 1.58
C HIS A 305 12.27 -1.05 1.19
N VAL A 306 12.36 -0.71 -0.09
CA VAL A 306 11.76 0.49 -0.65
C VAL A 306 10.68 0.06 -1.63
N LEU A 307 9.46 0.52 -1.38
CA LEU A 307 8.27 0.14 -2.15
C LEU A 307 7.62 1.40 -2.68
N LEU A 308 7.63 1.54 -4.00
CA LEU A 308 7.17 2.74 -4.69
C LEU A 308 5.93 2.42 -5.52
N ASP A 309 4.88 3.20 -5.29
CA ASP A 309 3.69 3.20 -6.14
C ASP A 309 4.02 3.65 -7.58
N HIS A 310 3.01 3.67 -8.45
CA HIS A 310 3.21 4.03 -9.85
C HIS A 310 3.68 5.47 -10.05
N THR A 311 3.16 6.41 -9.26
CA THR A 311 3.50 7.83 -9.40
C THR A 311 4.95 8.07 -8.98
N THR A 312 5.36 7.55 -7.83
CA THR A 312 6.72 7.68 -7.30
C THR A 312 7.73 6.93 -8.15
N ALA A 313 7.40 5.72 -8.61
CA ALA A 313 8.29 4.95 -9.48
C ALA A 313 8.56 5.64 -10.82
N LYS A 314 7.63 6.46 -11.33
CA LYS A 314 7.82 7.21 -12.59
C LYS A 314 8.84 8.33 -12.48
N VAL A 315 8.86 9.02 -11.35
CA VAL A 315 9.76 10.16 -11.11
C VAL A 315 11.06 9.75 -10.43
N LEU A 316 11.25 8.45 -10.16
CA LEU A 316 12.44 7.95 -9.46
C LEU A 316 13.75 8.33 -10.17
N GLU A 317 13.81 8.29 -11.51
CA GLU A 317 15.04 8.71 -12.22
C GLU A 317 15.36 10.20 -12.01
N GLU A 318 14.34 11.06 -12.02
CA GLU A 318 14.50 12.51 -11.76
C GLU A 318 14.96 12.76 -10.32
N LEU A 319 14.40 12.01 -9.35
CA LEU A 319 14.84 12.06 -7.95
C LEU A 319 16.29 11.59 -7.79
N LEU A 320 16.68 10.53 -8.49
CA LEU A 320 18.07 10.06 -8.49
C LEU A 320 19.01 11.06 -9.16
N GLU A 321 18.60 11.70 -10.26
CA GLU A 321 19.39 12.73 -10.92
C GLU A 321 19.64 13.94 -10.01
N ALA A 322 18.61 14.35 -9.25
CA ALA A 322 18.67 15.50 -8.34
C ALA A 322 19.19 15.19 -6.92
N GLY A 323 19.35 13.92 -6.56
CA GLY A 323 19.63 13.48 -5.20
C GLY A 323 20.93 14.03 -4.63
N LEU A 324 20.95 14.26 -3.31
CA LEU A 324 22.13 14.76 -2.60
C LEU A 324 22.69 13.67 -1.68
N VAL A 325 24.01 13.54 -1.66
CA VAL A 325 24.74 12.70 -0.71
C VAL A 325 25.57 13.64 0.15
N HIS A 326 25.29 13.66 1.46
CA HIS A 326 25.91 14.58 2.42
C HIS A 326 25.80 16.07 2.04
N GLY A 327 24.67 16.45 1.44
CA GLY A 327 24.39 17.85 1.04
C GLY A 327 25.03 18.30 -0.27
N ALA A 328 25.71 17.41 -1.00
CA ALA A 328 26.27 17.68 -2.32
C ALA A 328 25.66 16.75 -3.38
N PRO A 329 25.61 17.15 -4.67
CA PRO A 329 25.25 16.23 -5.74
C PRO A 329 26.09 14.96 -5.68
N TRP A 330 25.47 13.80 -5.83
CA TRP A 330 26.16 12.51 -5.70
C TRP A 330 27.18 12.24 -6.82
N HIS A 331 27.07 12.95 -7.95
CA HIS A 331 28.00 12.90 -9.07
C HIS A 331 28.02 14.24 -9.82
N GLU A 332 29.12 14.57 -10.51
CA GLU A 332 29.24 15.80 -11.32
C GLU A 332 28.27 15.81 -12.52
N THR A 333 28.00 14.62 -13.07
CA THR A 333 27.11 14.39 -14.22
C THR A 333 26.17 13.21 -13.94
N PRO A 334 25.16 13.35 -13.04
CA PRO A 334 24.28 12.26 -12.64
C PRO A 334 23.57 11.59 -13.82
N ARG A 335 23.08 12.41 -14.76
CA ARG A 335 22.38 11.95 -15.96
C ARG A 335 23.23 11.01 -16.81
N ASP A 336 24.48 11.38 -17.09
CA ASP A 336 25.38 10.58 -17.91
C ASP A 336 25.68 9.22 -17.26
N VAL A 337 25.76 9.16 -15.91
CA VAL A 337 25.91 7.91 -15.16
C VAL A 337 24.67 7.02 -15.28
N LEU A 338 23.47 7.59 -15.14
CA LEU A 338 22.21 6.85 -15.27
C LEU A 338 22.04 6.31 -16.71
N GLU A 339 22.35 7.12 -17.72
CA GLU A 339 22.34 6.69 -19.12
C GLU A 339 23.36 5.58 -19.40
N ALA A 340 24.59 5.70 -18.89
CA ALA A 340 25.61 4.67 -19.00
C ALA A 340 25.20 3.35 -18.31
N THR A 341 24.54 3.46 -17.16
CA THR A 341 23.99 2.32 -16.41
C THR A 341 22.89 1.61 -17.20
N SER A 342 21.98 2.37 -17.83
CA SER A 342 20.95 1.84 -18.73
C SER A 342 21.56 1.15 -19.96
N ALA A 343 22.59 1.73 -20.57
CA ALA A 343 23.30 1.17 -21.71
C ALA A 343 24.02 -0.16 -21.37
N ARG A 344 24.55 -0.28 -20.14
CA ARG A 344 25.17 -1.52 -19.64
C ARG A 344 24.18 -2.68 -19.59
N VAL A 345 22.94 -2.44 -19.17
CA VAL A 345 21.88 -3.47 -19.13
C VAL A 345 21.42 -3.85 -20.54
N ALA A 346 21.50 -2.93 -21.50
CA ALA A 346 21.15 -3.20 -22.88
C ALA A 346 22.19 -4.06 -23.64
N ASP A 347 23.24 -4.56 -22.96
CA ASP A 347 24.39 -5.25 -23.56
C ASP A 347 25.00 -4.49 -24.74
N ALA A 348 24.96 -3.16 -24.69
CA ALA A 348 25.58 -2.33 -25.70
C ALA A 348 27.10 -2.53 -25.67
N ARG A 349 27.77 -2.41 -26.83
CA ARG A 349 29.24 -2.38 -26.88
C ARG A 349 29.74 -1.11 -26.18
N LEU A 350 29.99 -1.22 -24.88
CA LEU A 350 30.39 -0.09 -24.06
C LEU A 350 31.88 0.22 -24.23
N THR A 351 32.18 1.49 -24.44
CA THR A 351 33.56 2.00 -24.33
C THR A 351 34.09 1.80 -22.91
N SER A 352 35.41 1.85 -22.73
CA SER A 352 36.02 1.83 -21.39
C SER A 352 35.50 2.98 -20.52
N ARG A 353 35.30 4.17 -21.11
CA ARG A 353 34.75 5.35 -20.43
C ARG A 353 33.32 5.11 -19.93
N THR A 354 32.43 4.59 -20.78
CA THR A 354 31.03 4.33 -20.39
C THR A 354 30.93 3.26 -19.30
N ARG A 355 31.82 2.25 -19.32
CA ARG A 355 31.89 1.24 -18.24
C ARG A 355 32.32 1.83 -16.91
N LYS A 356 33.30 2.73 -16.91
CA LYS A 356 33.73 3.45 -15.70
C LYS A 356 32.58 4.30 -15.16
N LEU A 357 31.95 5.08 -16.03
CA LEU A 357 30.83 5.95 -15.65
C LEU A 357 29.66 5.16 -15.07
N ALA A 358 29.28 4.02 -15.66
CA ALA A 358 28.25 3.14 -15.12
C ALA A 358 28.63 2.49 -13.77
N ALA A 359 29.91 2.42 -13.41
CA ALA A 359 30.34 1.93 -12.11
C ALA A 359 30.16 3.00 -11.02
N ASP A 360 30.24 4.28 -11.39
CA ASP A 360 30.11 5.40 -10.46
C ASP A 360 28.69 5.49 -9.84
N VAL A 361 27.70 4.76 -10.38
CA VAL A 361 26.36 4.61 -9.79
C VAL A 361 26.38 4.08 -8.34
N THR A 362 27.45 3.40 -7.92
CA THR A 362 27.61 2.96 -6.53
C THR A 362 27.72 4.11 -5.54
N ALA A 363 28.06 5.33 -6.00
CA ALA A 363 28.06 6.53 -5.18
C ALA A 363 26.66 6.90 -4.64
N LEU A 364 25.58 6.33 -5.20
CA LEU A 364 24.22 6.46 -4.68
C LEU A 364 23.94 5.58 -3.45
N GLU A 365 24.81 4.65 -3.07
CA GLU A 365 24.56 3.76 -1.93
C GLU A 365 24.17 4.50 -0.62
N PRO A 366 24.83 5.62 -0.24
CA PRO A 366 24.43 6.40 0.93
C PRO A 366 23.04 7.05 0.80
N TRP A 367 22.64 7.45 -0.41
CA TRP A 367 21.32 8.03 -0.68
C TRP A 367 20.19 7.04 -0.36
N TRP A 368 20.42 5.74 -0.60
CA TRP A 368 19.49 4.67 -0.23
C TRP A 368 19.56 4.27 1.26
N GLY A 369 20.37 4.92 2.08
CA GLY A 369 20.54 4.62 3.51
C GLY A 369 21.44 3.41 3.84
N GLY A 370 21.99 2.75 2.81
CA GLY A 370 22.99 1.67 2.91
C GLY A 370 22.50 0.32 3.44
N ARG A 371 21.18 0.12 3.56
CA ARG A 371 20.58 -1.14 4.08
C ARG A 371 19.59 -1.80 3.12
N VAL A 372 19.32 -1.17 1.99
CA VAL A 372 18.29 -1.63 1.05
C VAL A 372 18.70 -2.96 0.44
N ARG A 373 17.79 -3.93 0.52
CA ARG A 373 17.91 -5.27 -0.08
C ARG A 373 16.83 -5.58 -1.10
N LEU A 374 15.71 -4.85 -1.07
CA LEU A 374 14.61 -4.98 -2.04
C LEU A 374 14.15 -3.60 -2.49
N LEU A 375 14.02 -3.42 -3.80
CA LEU A 375 13.28 -2.35 -4.44
C LEU A 375 12.06 -2.94 -5.16
N ALA A 376 10.85 -2.60 -4.71
CA ALA A 376 9.60 -3.05 -5.33
C ALA A 376 8.85 -1.87 -5.97
N LEU A 377 8.32 -2.06 -7.17
CA LEU A 377 7.69 -1.01 -7.97
C LEU A 377 6.33 -1.48 -8.50
N ASP A 378 5.29 -0.62 -8.50
CA ASP A 378 4.00 -0.87 -9.18
C ASP A 378 4.04 -0.60 -10.70
N THR A 379 5.23 -0.59 -11.30
CA THR A 379 5.40 -0.28 -12.72
C THR A 379 6.33 -1.26 -13.42
N ARG A 380 6.38 -1.14 -14.75
CA ARG A 380 7.44 -1.79 -15.52
C ARG A 380 8.77 -1.15 -15.15
N VAL A 381 9.59 -1.91 -14.45
CA VAL A 381 11.00 -1.59 -14.20
C VAL A 381 11.68 -1.30 -15.53
N ASN A 382 12.20 -0.09 -15.68
CA ASN A 382 12.96 0.29 -16.87
C ASN A 382 14.42 -0.21 -16.75
N ARG A 383 15.22 -0.01 -17.81
CA ARG A 383 16.60 -0.51 -17.86
C ARG A 383 17.52 0.19 -16.87
N THR A 384 17.35 1.51 -16.67
CA THR A 384 18.12 2.31 -15.72
C THR A 384 17.98 1.77 -14.30
N ILE A 385 16.75 1.60 -13.82
CA ILE A 385 16.48 1.07 -12.48
C ILE A 385 16.97 -0.37 -12.33
N SER A 386 16.84 -1.18 -13.39
CA SER A 386 17.39 -2.55 -13.39
C SER A 386 18.91 -2.56 -13.24
N GLY A 387 19.59 -1.65 -13.93
CA GLY A 387 21.05 -1.53 -13.88
C GLY A 387 21.55 -1.02 -12.54
N LEU A 388 20.86 -0.02 -11.98
CA LEU A 388 21.12 0.53 -10.66
C LEU A 388 20.96 -0.54 -9.58
N ALA A 389 19.83 -1.25 -9.57
CA ALA A 389 19.58 -2.31 -8.59
C ALA A 389 20.65 -3.41 -8.65
N ASN A 390 21.05 -3.83 -9.85
CA ASN A 390 22.12 -4.82 -10.02
C ASN A 390 23.48 -4.30 -9.53
N ALA A 391 23.81 -3.02 -9.77
CA ALA A 391 25.05 -2.42 -9.32
C ALA A 391 25.10 -2.25 -7.79
N LEU A 392 23.97 -1.93 -7.16
CA LEU A 392 23.83 -1.75 -5.70
C LEU A 392 23.48 -3.05 -4.95
N GLY A 393 23.33 -4.17 -5.66
CA GLY A 393 23.01 -5.47 -5.05
C GLY A 393 21.56 -5.60 -4.54
N PHE A 394 20.64 -4.75 -5.03
CA PHE A 394 19.22 -4.82 -4.67
C PHE A 394 18.52 -5.95 -5.43
N ARG A 395 17.61 -6.65 -4.76
CA ARG A 395 16.61 -7.47 -5.45
C ARG A 395 15.53 -6.55 -5.99
N ILE A 396 15.04 -6.84 -7.20
CA ILE A 396 13.90 -6.12 -7.75
C ILE A 396 12.65 -6.97 -7.61
N GLY A 397 11.67 -6.42 -6.91
CA GLY A 397 10.34 -6.98 -6.79
C GLY A 397 9.37 -6.33 -7.78
N ARG A 398 8.44 -7.12 -8.30
CA ARG A 398 7.19 -6.59 -8.86
C ARG A 398 6.05 -7.13 -8.04
N ILE A 399 5.17 -6.26 -7.59
CA ILE A 399 3.89 -6.71 -7.07
C ILE A 399 3.03 -6.93 -8.31
N ALA A 400 2.88 -8.20 -8.70
CA ALA A 400 2.02 -8.52 -9.83
C ALA A 400 0.65 -7.93 -9.54
N HIS A 401 0.07 -7.26 -10.54
CA HIS A 401 -1.31 -6.80 -10.46
C HIS A 401 -2.16 -8.03 -10.19
N HIS A 402 -2.57 -8.21 -8.93
CA HIS A 402 -3.48 -9.29 -8.60
C HIS A 402 -4.71 -9.11 -9.50
N PRO A 403 -5.29 -10.18 -10.07
CA PRO A 403 -6.57 -10.06 -10.73
C PRO A 403 -7.50 -9.47 -9.69
N ALA A 404 -7.81 -8.20 -9.89
CA ALA A 404 -8.73 -7.53 -9.03
C ALA A 404 -10.06 -8.27 -9.27
N VAL A 405 -10.72 -8.65 -8.18
CA VAL A 405 -11.92 -9.49 -8.27
C VAL A 405 -13.09 -8.52 -8.45
N ARG A 406 -13.86 -8.71 -9.52
CA ARG A 406 -15.10 -7.94 -9.70
C ARG A 406 -16.01 -8.25 -8.51
N LEU A 407 -16.42 -7.20 -7.80
CA LEU A 407 -17.26 -7.32 -6.62
C LEU A 407 -18.58 -8.04 -6.95
N GLU A 408 -18.92 -9.09 -6.20
CA GLU A 408 -20.32 -9.47 -5.96
C GLU A 408 -20.77 -8.80 -4.65
N LEU A 409 -20.96 -7.47 -4.70
CA LEU A 409 -21.29 -6.63 -3.53
C LEU A 409 -22.37 -7.25 -2.63
N ALA A 410 -23.40 -7.85 -3.23
CA ALA A 410 -24.52 -8.45 -2.51
C ALA A 410 -24.14 -9.61 -1.56
N ARG A 411 -23.03 -10.32 -1.80
CA ARG A 411 -22.57 -11.42 -0.93
C ARG A 411 -21.57 -10.99 0.13
N GLU A 412 -20.71 -10.02 -0.17
CA GLU A 412 -19.65 -9.58 0.75
C GLU A 412 -20.15 -8.54 1.78
N HIS A 413 -21.29 -7.90 1.53
CA HIS A 413 -21.95 -6.91 2.39
C HIS A 413 -23.12 -7.47 3.22
N SER A 414 -23.11 -8.75 3.62
CA SER A 414 -24.11 -9.22 4.59
C SER A 414 -23.90 -8.48 5.91
N VAL A 415 -24.71 -7.44 6.15
CA VAL A 415 -24.62 -6.61 7.34
C VAL A 415 -25.03 -7.45 8.54
N VAL A 416 -24.12 -7.59 9.50
CA VAL A 416 -24.39 -8.30 10.75
C VAL A 416 -24.68 -7.26 11.82
N THR A 417 -25.88 -7.28 12.39
CA THR A 417 -26.20 -6.39 13.51
C THR A 417 -25.38 -6.80 14.73
N VAL A 418 -24.61 -5.87 15.28
CA VAL A 418 -23.92 -6.09 16.56
C VAL A 418 -24.94 -5.96 17.68
N PRO A 419 -25.02 -6.91 18.62
CA PRO A 419 -25.88 -6.78 19.79
C PRO A 419 -25.62 -5.47 20.55
N GLU A 420 -26.69 -4.82 21.01
CA GLU A 420 -26.55 -3.69 21.92
C GLU A 420 -25.81 -4.12 23.19
N ALA A 421 -24.99 -3.22 23.75
CA ALA A 421 -24.39 -3.51 25.05
C ALA A 421 -25.51 -3.67 26.07
N SER A 422 -25.35 -4.62 26.99
CA SER A 422 -26.20 -4.66 28.17
C SER A 422 -26.19 -3.28 28.82
N THR A 423 -27.37 -2.67 28.91
CA THR A 423 -27.57 -1.37 29.53
C THR A 423 -27.31 -1.53 31.03
N ILE A 424 -26.07 -1.31 31.44
CA ILE A 424 -25.79 -0.95 32.82
C ILE A 424 -26.52 0.38 33.03
N ALA A 425 -27.40 0.47 34.03
CA ALA A 425 -28.13 1.68 34.34
C ALA A 425 -27.14 2.79 34.73
N VAL A 426 -26.64 3.53 33.74
CA VAL A 426 -25.73 4.67 33.91
C VAL A 426 -26.58 5.93 33.80
N SER A 427 -26.44 6.79 34.80
CA SER A 427 -27.00 8.14 34.85
C SER A 427 -26.89 8.84 33.50
N THR A 428 -28.02 9.23 32.92
CA THR A 428 -28.17 9.72 31.56
C THR A 428 -27.44 11.04 31.35
N VAL A 429 -26.26 10.99 30.73
CA VAL A 429 -25.68 12.11 29.99
C VAL A 429 -26.00 11.87 28.51
N THR A 430 -27.09 12.46 28.06
CA THR A 430 -27.63 12.28 26.71
C THR A 430 -26.78 13.05 25.70
N LEU A 431 -26.12 12.34 24.78
CA LEU A 431 -25.55 12.98 23.59
C LEU A 431 -26.70 13.53 22.71
N PRO A 432 -26.58 14.73 22.13
CA PRO A 432 -27.65 15.32 21.33
C PRO A 432 -27.94 14.46 20.09
N ARG A 433 -29.16 13.90 20.01
CA ARG A 433 -29.68 13.32 18.77
C ARG A 433 -29.97 14.45 17.79
N ARG A 434 -29.27 14.49 16.66
CA ARG A 434 -29.54 15.45 15.58
C ARG A 434 -30.87 15.13 14.89
N GLY A 435 -31.59 16.20 14.56
CA GLY A 435 -32.97 16.22 14.09
C GLY A 435 -33.21 15.57 12.74
N GLY A 436 -34.49 15.27 12.52
CA GLY A 436 -35.01 14.60 11.34
C GLY A 436 -34.90 15.41 10.05
N VAL A 437 -34.92 14.63 8.97
CA VAL A 437 -35.20 14.91 7.56
C VAL A 437 -35.57 16.36 7.23
N GLY A 438 -34.66 17.05 6.56
CA GLY A 438 -35.01 18.07 5.58
C GLY A 438 -34.91 19.53 6.04
N ALA A 439 -33.73 20.01 6.41
CA ALA A 439 -33.25 21.38 6.14
C ALA A 439 -31.80 21.54 6.64
N ASP A 440 -30.96 22.16 5.82
CA ASP A 440 -29.65 22.72 6.13
C ASP A 440 -28.57 21.81 6.74
N LEU A 441 -27.74 21.27 5.84
CA LEU A 441 -26.38 20.79 6.12
C LEU A 441 -25.49 21.86 6.81
N ASP A 442 -25.88 23.13 6.78
CA ASP A 442 -25.12 24.24 7.38
C ASP A 442 -25.36 24.40 8.90
N SER A 443 -26.49 23.95 9.44
CA SER A 443 -26.82 24.15 10.87
C SER A 443 -26.21 23.09 11.80
N ALA A 444 -25.61 22.07 11.18
CA ALA A 444 -25.04 20.92 11.84
C ALA A 444 -23.70 21.23 12.54
N PHE A 445 -22.82 22.04 11.94
CA PHE A 445 -21.38 22.02 12.27
C PHE A 445 -20.93 23.00 13.35
N SER A 446 -21.84 23.71 14.02
CA SER A 446 -21.48 24.63 15.09
C SER A 446 -21.43 23.95 16.47
N LEU A 447 -20.43 23.08 16.68
CA LEU A 447 -20.00 22.64 18.02
C LEU A 447 -18.47 22.79 18.22
N ALA A 448 -17.82 23.57 17.37
CA ALA A 448 -16.50 24.11 17.65
C ALA A 448 -16.64 25.48 18.34
N GLY A 449 -16.44 25.50 19.65
CA GLY A 449 -15.95 26.66 20.40
C GLY A 449 -16.85 27.89 20.53
N SER A 450 -17.54 27.97 21.68
CA SER A 450 -17.50 29.18 22.52
C SER A 450 -16.69 28.85 23.77
#